data_AF-A0A1T1GRM0-F1
#
_entry.id   AF-A0A1T1GRM0-F1
#
_cell.length_a   1.000
_cell.length_b   1.000
_cell.length_c   1.000
_cell.angle_alpha   90.00
_cell.angle_beta   90.00
_cell.angle_gamma   90.00
#
_symmetry.space_group_name_H-M   'P 1'
#
loop_
_entity.id
_entity.type
_entity.pdbx_description
1 polymer ?
#
loop_
_entity_poly.entity_id
_entity_poly.type
_entity_poly.pdbx_seq_one_letter_code
_entity_poly.pdbx_strand_id
1 'polypeptide(L)'
;MQANFGLSSETYHVHPESLITLSQRDFSFQGDHLGCDAVVLLACEANQHQDCIIYLKSETSLEQDRIRTRFAFQTEGFLFNFFGSFIKKIRSRRQNFGSHSYRILLSDITENALERNIKTPETAYNWTSRRWKLDEDKRQERYSKLENSFKDSGYDFNFPMHIMLCRSMGVKDKLNQGHHRIMFCKIYGITEVSTKFISSAYMPPVFQPFFKKFIEVTNYKQV
;
A
#
# COMPACT_ATOMS: atom_id res chain seq x y z
N MET A 1 -4.32 -0.67 -28.02
CA MET A 1 -3.15 -0.05 -27.35
C MET A 1 -2.93 -0.84 -26.07
N GLN A 2 -1.81 -1.54 -25.90
CA GLN A 2 -1.57 -2.33 -24.69
C GLN A 2 -1.40 -1.35 -23.53
N ALA A 3 -2.30 -1.40 -22.54
CA ALA A 3 -2.24 -0.48 -21.41
C ALA A 3 -0.99 -0.79 -20.58
N ASN A 4 -0.06 0.17 -20.48
CA ASN A 4 1.14 0.02 -19.66
C ASN A 4 0.77 0.23 -18.19
N PHE A 5 0.54 -0.88 -17.48
CA PHE A 5 0.29 -0.87 -16.05
C PHE A 5 1.59 -1.00 -15.25
N GLY A 6 1.67 -0.23 -14.17
CA GLY A 6 2.62 -0.44 -13.10
C GLY A 6 2.06 -1.46 -12.14
N LEU A 7 2.93 -2.25 -11.51
CA LEU A 7 2.54 -3.26 -10.53
C LEU A 7 3.10 -2.90 -9.16
N SER A 8 2.33 -3.21 -8.11
CA SER A 8 2.81 -3.24 -6.72
C SER A 8 4.09 -4.04 -6.63
N SER A 9 5.03 -3.63 -5.79
CA SER A 9 6.28 -4.39 -5.64
C SER A 9 6.06 -5.71 -4.91
N GLU A 10 5.05 -5.78 -4.04
CA GLU A 10 4.70 -6.96 -3.27
C GLU A 10 3.42 -7.64 -3.76
N THR A 11 3.24 -8.88 -3.31
CA THR A 11 1.99 -9.62 -3.35
C THR A 11 1.38 -9.59 -1.95
N TYR A 12 0.08 -9.32 -1.88
CA TYR A 12 -0.69 -9.18 -0.64
C TYR A 12 -1.68 -10.33 -0.49
N HIS A 13 -1.86 -10.83 0.72
CA HIS A 13 -2.85 -11.84 1.06
C HIS A 13 -4.17 -11.16 1.41
N VAL A 14 -5.01 -10.99 0.39
CA VAL A 14 -6.27 -10.23 0.48
C VAL A 14 -7.42 -11.14 0.91
N HIS A 15 -8.28 -10.66 1.81
CA HIS A 15 -9.51 -11.34 2.19
C HIS A 15 -10.49 -11.38 1.00
N PRO A 16 -11.11 -12.53 0.66
CA PRO A 16 -11.99 -12.66 -0.51
C PRO A 16 -13.15 -11.68 -0.55
N GLU A 17 -13.74 -11.34 0.60
CA GLU A 17 -14.79 -10.31 0.70
C GLU A 17 -14.38 -8.95 0.14
N SER A 18 -13.08 -8.62 0.16
CA SER A 18 -12.58 -7.37 -0.45
C SER A 18 -12.51 -7.44 -1.98
N LEU A 19 -12.63 -8.64 -2.56
CA LEU A 19 -12.52 -8.89 -4.00
C LEU A 19 -13.87 -9.24 -4.64
N ILE A 20 -14.80 -9.87 -3.90
CA ILE A 20 -16.09 -10.32 -4.44
C ILE A 20 -16.96 -9.18 -5.00
N THR A 21 -16.79 -7.96 -4.49
CA THR A 21 -17.54 -6.78 -4.94
C THR A 21 -16.96 -6.16 -6.20
N LEU A 22 -15.76 -6.57 -6.63
CA LEU A 22 -15.08 -5.98 -7.78
C LEU A 22 -15.56 -6.60 -9.08
N SER A 23 -15.85 -5.75 -10.07
CA SER A 23 -16.11 -6.22 -11.43
C SER A 23 -14.84 -6.82 -12.04
N GLN A 24 -14.96 -7.94 -12.75
CA GLN A 24 -13.89 -8.44 -13.60
C GLN A 24 -13.95 -7.75 -14.98
N ARG A 25 -12.80 -7.31 -15.48
CA ARG A 25 -12.68 -6.65 -16.79
C ARG A 25 -11.46 -7.18 -17.53
N ASP A 26 -11.63 -7.51 -18.80
CA ASP A 26 -10.53 -7.98 -19.63
C ASP A 26 -9.77 -6.82 -20.27
N PHE A 27 -8.48 -6.74 -19.96
CA PHE A 27 -7.51 -5.82 -20.58
C PHE A 27 -6.43 -6.56 -21.37
N SER A 28 -6.67 -7.84 -21.70
CA SER A 28 -5.69 -8.77 -22.27
C SER A 28 -4.42 -8.87 -21.41
N PHE A 29 -4.58 -8.73 -20.09
CA PHE A 29 -3.48 -8.78 -19.12
C PHE A 29 -3.04 -10.23 -18.88
N GLN A 30 -1.74 -10.48 -18.97
CA GLN A 30 -1.16 -11.81 -18.78
C GLN A 30 -0.46 -11.87 -17.41
N GLY A 31 -1.06 -12.57 -16.44
CA GLY A 31 -0.62 -12.59 -15.04
C GLY A 31 0.12 -13.86 -14.60
N ASP A 32 0.20 -14.91 -15.42
CA ASP A 32 0.63 -16.25 -14.99
C ASP A 32 2.05 -16.31 -14.42
N HIS A 33 2.92 -15.40 -14.88
CA HIS A 33 4.31 -15.31 -14.44
C HIS A 33 4.50 -14.51 -13.14
N LEU A 34 3.45 -13.89 -12.60
CA LEU A 34 3.55 -12.98 -11.46
C LEU A 34 3.53 -13.69 -10.10
N GLY A 35 3.28 -15.01 -10.07
CA GLY A 35 3.23 -15.79 -8.84
C GLY A 35 2.07 -15.41 -7.90
N CYS A 36 1.01 -14.82 -8.44
CA CYS A 36 -0.19 -14.41 -7.70
C CYS A 36 -1.45 -15.05 -8.31
N ASP A 37 -2.53 -15.03 -7.54
CA ASP A 37 -3.81 -15.65 -7.88
C ASP A 37 -4.78 -14.63 -8.50
N ALA A 38 -4.61 -13.34 -8.18
CA ALA A 38 -5.37 -12.23 -8.74
C ALA A 38 -4.54 -10.97 -8.97
N VAL A 39 -4.94 -10.15 -9.94
CA VAL A 39 -4.44 -8.77 -10.11
C VAL A 39 -5.62 -7.81 -10.16
N VAL A 40 -5.58 -6.80 -9.28
CA VAL A 40 -6.58 -5.73 -9.20
C VAL A 40 -6.01 -4.46 -9.80
N LEU A 41 -6.66 -3.90 -10.81
CA LEU A 41 -6.36 -2.57 -11.32
C LEU A 41 -7.05 -1.52 -10.46
N LEU A 42 -6.27 -0.63 -9.85
CA LEU A 42 -6.79 0.51 -9.10
C LEU A 42 -7.53 1.48 -10.03
N ALA A 43 -8.51 2.17 -9.46
CA ALA A 43 -9.34 3.19 -10.08
C ALA A 43 -8.51 4.15 -10.93
N CYS A 44 -8.82 4.24 -12.22
CA CYS A 44 -8.20 5.12 -13.20
C CYS A 44 -9.19 5.39 -14.34
N GLU A 45 -8.81 6.19 -15.34
CA GLU A 45 -9.71 6.49 -16.46
C GLU A 45 -10.12 5.22 -17.21
N ALA A 46 -9.20 4.27 -17.39
CA ALA A 46 -9.43 3.04 -18.14
C ALA A 46 -10.49 2.10 -17.52
N ASN A 47 -10.74 2.19 -16.20
CA ASN A 47 -11.75 1.40 -15.50
C ASN A 47 -12.86 2.27 -14.87
N GLN A 48 -13.11 3.46 -15.43
CA GLN A 48 -14.18 4.37 -14.99
C GLN A 48 -14.06 4.80 -13.51
N HIS A 49 -12.82 4.98 -13.05
CA HIS A 49 -12.50 5.38 -11.68
C HIS A 49 -13.00 4.39 -10.61
N GLN A 50 -13.07 3.10 -10.94
CA GLN A 50 -13.44 2.02 -10.02
C GLN A 50 -12.43 0.89 -10.06
N ASP A 51 -12.01 0.39 -8.90
CA ASP A 51 -11.13 -0.78 -8.82
C ASP A 51 -11.79 -2.00 -9.49
N CYS A 52 -11.01 -2.78 -10.23
CA CYS A 52 -11.52 -3.95 -10.95
C CYS A 52 -10.48 -5.08 -10.99
N ILE A 53 -10.94 -6.32 -11.12
CA ILE A 53 -10.07 -7.48 -11.32
C ILE A 53 -9.72 -7.57 -12.80
N ILE A 54 -8.43 -7.57 -13.13
CA ILE A 54 -7.91 -7.66 -14.51
C ILE A 54 -7.24 -9.00 -14.81
N TYR A 55 -7.00 -9.79 -13.77
CA TYR A 55 -6.51 -11.16 -13.88
C TYR A 55 -7.02 -11.94 -12.67
N LEU A 56 -7.54 -13.13 -12.92
CA LEU A 56 -7.91 -14.12 -11.93
C LEU A 56 -7.47 -15.47 -12.46
N LYS A 57 -6.60 -16.16 -11.73
CA LYS A 57 -6.13 -17.49 -12.12
C LYS A 57 -7.32 -18.47 -12.06
N SER A 58 -7.45 -19.32 -13.09
CA SER A 58 -8.67 -20.13 -13.32
C SER A 58 -9.06 -21.06 -12.17
N GLU A 59 -8.11 -21.46 -11.32
CA GLU A 59 -8.33 -22.35 -10.17
C GLU A 59 -8.55 -21.59 -8.84
N THR A 60 -8.49 -20.26 -8.87
CA THR A 60 -8.65 -19.44 -7.67
C THR A 60 -10.11 -19.48 -7.22
N SER A 61 -10.38 -20.26 -6.18
CA SER A 61 -11.66 -20.19 -5.48
C SER A 61 -11.70 -18.96 -4.58
N LEU A 62 -12.76 -18.15 -4.71
CA LEU A 62 -13.06 -17.08 -3.76
C LEU A 62 -13.48 -17.61 -2.37
N GLU A 63 -13.52 -18.94 -2.17
CA GLU A 63 -13.72 -19.59 -0.87
C GLU A 63 -12.42 -19.84 -0.10
N GLN A 64 -11.25 -19.59 -0.70
CA GLN A 64 -9.97 -19.63 0.02
C GLN A 64 -9.94 -18.58 1.13
N ASP A 65 -9.29 -18.85 2.25
CA ASP A 65 -9.19 -17.86 3.34
C ASP A 65 -8.46 -16.59 2.88
N ARG A 66 -7.41 -16.71 2.05
CA ARG A 66 -6.64 -15.56 1.53
C ARG A 66 -6.27 -15.75 0.07
N ILE A 67 -6.39 -14.67 -0.71
CA ILE A 67 -6.10 -14.63 -2.14
C ILE A 67 -4.84 -13.80 -2.37
N ARG A 68 -3.80 -14.42 -2.93
CA ARG A 68 -2.55 -13.71 -3.23
C ARG A 68 -2.78 -12.75 -4.39
N THR A 69 -2.75 -11.46 -4.07
CA THR A 69 -3.20 -10.39 -4.97
C THR A 69 -2.09 -9.39 -5.19
N ARG A 70 -1.89 -9.00 -6.45
CA ARG A 70 -1.08 -7.81 -6.80
C ARG A 70 -1.97 -6.67 -7.24
N PHE A 71 -1.50 -5.45 -7.04
CA PHE A 71 -2.23 -4.25 -7.42
C PHE A 71 -1.56 -3.59 -8.63
N ALA A 72 -2.32 -3.42 -9.70
CA ALA A 72 -1.94 -2.71 -10.90
C ALA A 72 -2.44 -1.26 -10.86
N PHE A 73 -1.76 -0.36 -11.55
CA PHE A 73 -2.19 1.02 -11.71
C PHE A 73 -1.75 1.60 -13.05
N GLN A 74 -2.52 2.56 -13.57
CA GLN A 74 -2.19 3.25 -14.80
C GLN A 74 -0.91 4.08 -14.65
N THR A 75 -0.02 4.01 -15.64
CA THR A 75 1.22 4.77 -15.66
C THR A 75 1.17 5.93 -16.66
N GLU A 76 1.94 6.98 -16.39
CA GLU A 76 1.85 8.28 -17.08
C GLU A 76 2.97 8.46 -18.12
N GLY A 77 3.50 7.36 -18.67
CA GLY A 77 4.57 7.37 -19.68
C GLY A 77 5.99 7.55 -19.13
N PHE A 78 6.99 7.22 -19.96
CA PHE A 78 8.39 7.01 -19.54
C PHE A 78 9.04 8.20 -18.81
N LEU A 79 8.97 9.41 -19.37
CA LEU A 79 9.65 10.59 -18.80
C LEU A 79 9.09 10.96 -17.43
N PHE A 80 7.77 10.92 -17.27
CA PHE A 80 7.13 11.19 -16.00
C PHE A 80 7.45 10.11 -14.97
N ASN A 81 7.39 8.85 -15.39
CA ASN A 81 7.70 7.68 -14.57
C ASN A 81 9.14 7.71 -14.04
N PHE A 82 10.11 8.09 -14.86
CA PHE A 82 11.51 8.19 -14.45
C PHE A 82 11.75 9.41 -13.55
N PHE A 83 11.55 10.63 -14.04
CA PHE A 83 11.89 11.84 -13.28
C PHE A 83 10.93 12.10 -12.11
N GLY A 84 9.64 11.81 -12.30
CA GLY A 84 8.61 11.95 -11.28
C GLY A 84 8.86 11.06 -10.07
N SER A 85 9.51 9.90 -10.24
CA SER A 85 9.88 9.01 -9.13
C SER A 85 10.83 9.67 -8.11
N PHE A 86 11.64 10.65 -8.54
CA PHE A 86 12.58 11.38 -7.68
C PHE A 86 12.01 12.68 -7.11
N ILE A 87 11.03 13.30 -7.76
CA ILE A 87 10.54 14.63 -7.39
C ILE A 87 9.30 14.53 -6.49
N LYS A 88 9.50 14.76 -5.18
CA LYS A 88 8.44 14.69 -4.16
C LYS A 88 7.20 15.52 -4.49
N LYS A 89 7.37 16.76 -4.97
CA LYS A 89 6.27 17.70 -5.27
C LYS A 89 5.38 17.21 -6.42
N ILE A 90 5.97 16.53 -7.40
CA ILE A 90 5.23 15.97 -8.54
C ILE A 90 4.41 14.78 -8.07
N ARG A 91 5.06 13.84 -7.37
CA ARG A 91 4.40 12.67 -6.77
C ARG A 91 3.26 13.04 -5.82
N SER A 92 3.43 14.07 -4.98
CA SER A 92 2.39 14.47 -4.04
C SER A 92 1.16 15.09 -4.71
N ARG A 93 1.32 15.67 -5.91
CA ARG A 93 0.22 16.28 -6.67
C ARG A 93 -0.56 15.27 -7.51
N ARG A 94 0.10 14.19 -7.91
CA ARG A 94 -0.48 13.15 -8.77
C ARG A 94 -0.50 11.83 -8.01
N GLN A 95 -1.37 11.77 -7.01
CA GLN A 95 -1.68 10.53 -6.30
C GLN A 95 -2.99 9.99 -6.84
N ASN A 96 -2.98 8.73 -7.19
CA ASN A 96 -4.18 8.01 -7.58
C ASN A 96 -4.56 7.07 -6.44
N PHE A 97 -5.79 7.20 -5.95
CA PHE A 97 -6.31 6.40 -4.86
C PHE A 97 -7.20 5.30 -5.42
N GLY A 98 -7.06 4.07 -4.91
CA GLY A 98 -8.06 3.04 -5.17
C GLY A 98 -9.46 3.50 -4.74
N SER A 99 -10.51 2.95 -5.36
CA SER A 99 -11.87 3.23 -4.95
C SER A 99 -12.29 2.42 -3.72
N HIS A 100 -11.67 1.25 -3.48
CA HIS A 100 -11.98 0.32 -2.40
C HIS A 100 -10.92 0.30 -1.29
N SER A 101 -11.31 -0.29 -0.16
CA SER A 101 -10.39 -0.69 0.90
C SER A 101 -10.32 -2.22 0.94
N TYR A 102 -9.15 -2.75 1.24
CA TYR A 102 -8.82 -4.17 1.20
C TYR A 102 -8.39 -4.63 2.57
N ARG A 103 -9.00 -5.72 3.05
CA ARG A 103 -8.52 -6.44 4.23
C ARG A 103 -7.34 -7.30 3.80
N ILE A 104 -6.18 -7.07 4.41
CA ILE A 104 -4.95 -7.82 4.16
C ILE A 104 -4.35 -8.32 5.46
N LEU A 105 -3.45 -9.30 5.37
CA LEU A 105 -2.67 -9.72 6.53
C LEU A 105 -1.71 -8.61 6.98
N LEU A 106 -1.59 -8.42 8.30
CA LEU A 106 -0.61 -7.50 8.87
C LEU A 106 0.82 -7.93 8.52
N SER A 107 1.07 -9.23 8.40
CA SER A 107 2.37 -9.79 8.00
C SER A 107 2.85 -9.25 6.64
N ASP A 108 1.93 -9.01 5.69
CA ASP A 108 2.27 -8.43 4.38
C ASP A 108 2.90 -7.04 4.51
N ILE A 109 2.56 -6.30 5.55
CA ILE A 109 3.15 -4.99 5.83
C ILE A 109 4.51 -5.18 6.51
N THR A 110 4.55 -6.01 7.54
CA THR A 110 5.68 -6.09 8.46
C THR A 110 6.85 -6.89 7.93
N GLU A 111 6.58 -8.05 7.31
CA GLU A 111 7.61 -8.93 6.75
C GLU A 111 8.25 -8.30 5.51
N ASN A 112 7.48 -7.54 4.72
CA ASN A 112 7.98 -6.80 3.57
C ASN A 112 8.63 -5.45 3.94
N ALA A 113 8.72 -5.13 5.24
CA ALA A 113 9.27 -3.87 5.76
C ALA A 113 8.67 -2.63 5.05
N LEU A 114 7.35 -2.60 4.91
CA LEU A 114 6.65 -1.47 4.31
C LEU A 114 6.62 -0.28 5.26
N GLU A 115 6.62 -0.52 6.58
CA GLU A 115 6.82 0.52 7.58
C GLU A 115 8.19 1.19 7.45
N ARG A 116 8.22 2.49 7.76
CA ARG A 116 9.46 3.26 7.79
C ARG A 116 10.11 3.23 9.17
N ASN A 117 9.27 3.39 10.18
CA ASN A 117 9.58 3.34 11.61
C ASN A 117 8.29 2.90 12.33
N ILE A 118 8.41 1.99 13.28
CA ILE A 118 7.32 1.64 14.21
C ILE A 118 7.27 2.73 15.28
N LYS A 119 6.07 3.25 15.57
CA LYS A 119 5.86 4.30 16.56
C LYS A 119 5.60 3.69 17.93
N THR A 120 6.65 3.59 18.72
CA THR A 120 6.61 3.16 20.13
C THR A 120 6.01 4.26 21.02
N PRO A 121 5.65 3.98 22.28
CA PRO A 121 5.18 5.01 23.22
C PRO A 121 6.13 6.21 23.32
N GLU A 122 7.44 5.99 23.24
CA GLU A 122 8.47 7.03 23.37
C GLU A 122 8.63 7.86 22.10
N THR A 123 8.32 7.29 20.94
CA THR A 123 8.56 7.90 19.61
C THR A 123 7.28 8.32 18.89
N ALA A 124 6.11 7.97 19.44
CA ALA A 124 4.80 8.32 18.93
C ALA A 124 4.54 9.83 19.05
N TYR A 125 4.08 10.42 17.94
CA TYR A 125 3.73 11.84 17.79
C TYR A 125 4.89 12.80 18.13
N ASN A 126 6.12 12.28 18.15
CA ASN A 126 7.33 13.05 18.27
C ASN A 126 7.69 13.62 16.89
N TRP A 127 7.18 14.82 16.60
CA TRP A 127 7.44 15.55 15.37
C TRP A 127 8.69 16.39 15.51
N THR A 128 9.64 16.21 14.57
CA THR A 128 10.89 16.98 14.54
C THR A 128 10.67 18.45 14.13
N SER A 129 9.58 18.75 13.42
CA SER A 129 9.22 20.12 13.04
C SER A 129 8.57 20.87 14.19
N ARG A 130 9.15 21.98 14.62
CA ARG A 130 8.60 22.87 15.67
C ARG A 130 7.15 23.28 15.43
N ARG A 131 6.75 23.48 14.16
CA ARG A 131 5.36 23.86 13.80
C ARG A 131 4.32 22.80 14.18
N TRP A 132 4.73 21.53 14.24
CA TRP A 132 3.85 20.38 14.46
C TRP A 132 4.18 19.64 15.76
N LYS A 133 5.12 20.17 16.54
CA LYS A 133 5.52 19.58 17.82
C LYS A 133 4.37 19.74 18.80
N LEU A 134 3.94 18.63 19.38
CA LEU A 134 2.94 18.60 20.43
C LEU A 134 3.63 18.73 21.78
N ASP A 135 2.91 19.33 22.74
CA ASP A 135 3.27 19.25 24.16
C ASP A 135 3.16 17.80 24.63
N GLU A 136 3.93 17.44 25.66
CA GLU A 136 4.04 16.06 26.14
C GLU A 136 2.68 15.50 26.60
N ASP A 137 1.89 16.32 27.31
CA ASP A 137 0.55 15.91 27.78
C ASP A 137 -0.38 15.56 26.63
N LYS A 138 -0.39 16.37 25.55
CA LYS A 138 -1.19 16.11 24.34
C LYS A 138 -0.68 14.90 23.58
N ARG A 139 0.63 14.65 23.61
CA ARG A 139 1.26 13.48 23.00
C ARG A 139 0.77 12.21 23.70
N GLN A 140 0.79 12.22 25.03
CA GLN A 140 0.33 11.12 25.86
C GLN A 140 -1.19 10.93 25.74
N GLU A 141 -1.97 12.01 25.75
CA GLU A 141 -3.42 11.96 25.55
C GLU A 141 -3.80 11.26 24.23
N ARG A 142 -3.15 11.63 23.12
CA ARG A 142 -3.40 10.99 21.81
C ARG A 142 -2.99 9.53 21.80
N TYR A 143 -1.88 9.19 22.44
CA TYR A 143 -1.43 7.81 22.57
C TYR A 143 -2.46 6.99 23.36
N SER A 144 -2.81 7.42 24.57
CA SER A 144 -3.78 6.75 25.44
C SER A 144 -5.15 6.63 24.78
N LYS A 145 -5.61 7.65 24.04
CA LYS A 145 -6.88 7.60 23.31
C LYS A 145 -6.88 6.50 22.24
N LEU A 146 -5.79 6.39 21.48
CA LEU A 146 -5.66 5.35 20.46
C LEU A 146 -5.51 3.96 21.11
N GLU A 147 -4.73 3.85 22.18
CA GLU A 147 -4.58 2.61 22.93
C GLU A 147 -5.93 2.13 23.49
N ASN A 148 -6.69 3.01 24.14
CA ASN A 148 -7.99 2.68 24.70
C ASN A 148 -8.97 2.25 23.61
N SER A 149 -9.00 2.91 22.44
CA SER A 149 -9.85 2.46 21.34
C SER A 149 -9.56 1.02 20.89
N PHE A 150 -8.28 0.61 20.94
CA PHE A 150 -7.91 -0.77 20.62
C PHE A 150 -8.29 -1.74 21.75
N LYS A 151 -8.16 -1.34 23.01
CA LYS A 151 -8.62 -2.16 24.16
C LYS A 151 -10.11 -2.39 24.13
N ASP A 152 -10.88 -1.34 23.85
CA ASP A 152 -12.34 -1.34 23.98
C ASP A 152 -13.02 -1.96 22.76
N SER A 153 -12.49 -1.75 21.56
CA SER A 153 -13.18 -2.10 20.30
C SER A 153 -12.30 -2.78 19.26
N GLY A 154 -11.01 -3.01 19.55
CA GLY A 154 -10.07 -3.60 18.60
C GLY A 154 -9.72 -2.68 17.43
N TYR A 155 -9.35 -3.27 16.30
CA TYR A 155 -9.01 -2.53 15.08
C TYR A 155 -10.26 -2.17 14.29
N ASP A 156 -10.46 -0.87 14.03
CA ASP A 156 -11.57 -0.39 13.20
C ASP A 156 -11.23 -0.43 11.70
N PHE A 157 -11.89 -1.33 10.97
CA PHE A 157 -11.71 -1.53 9.53
C PHE A 157 -12.25 -0.37 8.66
N ASN A 158 -13.08 0.52 9.22
CA ASN A 158 -13.59 1.70 8.50
C ASN A 158 -12.51 2.77 8.27
N PHE A 159 -11.42 2.71 9.02
CA PHE A 159 -10.28 3.60 8.86
C PHE A 159 -9.12 2.84 8.24
N PRO A 160 -9.00 2.76 6.91
CA PRO A 160 -7.91 2.03 6.28
C PRO A 160 -6.53 2.66 6.56
N MET A 161 -5.50 1.84 6.61
CA MET A 161 -4.10 2.28 6.47
C MET A 161 -3.78 2.54 5.00
N HIS A 162 -2.88 3.46 4.69
CA HIS A 162 -2.56 3.75 3.29
C HIS A 162 -1.24 3.14 2.90
N ILE A 163 -1.25 2.30 1.87
CA ILE A 163 -0.04 1.76 1.25
C ILE A 163 0.17 2.49 -0.08
N MET A 164 1.34 3.11 -0.22
CA MET A 164 1.73 3.75 -1.47
C MET A 164 2.57 2.79 -2.30
N LEU A 165 2.00 2.36 -3.42
CA LEU A 165 2.63 1.47 -4.39
C LEU A 165 3.83 2.13 -5.04
N CYS A 166 4.92 1.37 -5.17
CA CYS A 166 6.16 1.77 -5.81
C CYS A 166 6.71 3.11 -5.28
N ARG A 167 6.47 3.42 -4.00
CA ARG A 167 6.86 4.70 -3.42
C ARG A 167 8.37 4.94 -3.49
N SER A 168 9.17 3.95 -3.12
CA SER A 168 10.62 4.13 -3.00
C SER A 168 11.24 4.06 -4.39
N MET A 169 11.70 5.21 -4.92
CA MET A 169 12.28 5.35 -6.26
C MET A 169 11.43 4.71 -7.39
N GLY A 170 10.11 4.62 -7.23
CA GLY A 170 9.26 3.99 -8.25
C GLY A 170 9.28 2.46 -8.25
N VAL A 171 9.88 1.79 -7.25
CA VAL A 171 10.13 0.33 -7.29
C VAL A 171 9.72 -0.48 -6.06
N LYS A 172 9.58 0.13 -4.88
CA LYS A 172 9.21 -0.58 -3.64
C LYS A 172 8.04 0.13 -2.95
N ASP A 173 7.01 -0.63 -2.63
CA ASP A 173 5.83 -0.21 -1.88
C ASP A 173 6.24 0.29 -0.48
N LYS A 174 5.45 1.20 0.10
CA LYS A 174 5.67 1.67 1.47
C LYS A 174 4.36 2.07 2.14
N LEU A 175 4.30 1.88 3.45
CA LEU A 175 3.25 2.47 4.26
C LEU A 175 3.38 4.00 4.20
N ASN A 176 2.29 4.65 3.81
CA ASN A 176 2.16 6.10 3.71
C ASN A 176 1.42 6.70 4.91
N GLN A 177 0.40 6.00 5.43
CA GLN A 177 -0.38 6.42 6.61
C GLN A 177 -0.75 5.21 7.46
N GLY A 178 -0.87 5.41 8.77
CA GLY A 178 -1.24 4.34 9.72
C GLY A 178 -0.09 3.82 10.59
N HIS A 179 1.09 4.45 10.59
CA HIS A 179 2.27 4.00 11.35
C HIS A 179 2.01 3.75 12.85
N HIS A 180 1.12 4.54 13.47
CA HIS A 180 0.74 4.35 14.87
C HIS A 180 -0.10 3.11 15.10
N ARG A 181 -1.02 2.81 14.18
CA ARG A 181 -1.94 1.68 14.29
C ARG A 181 -1.22 0.35 14.21
N ILE A 182 -0.16 0.24 13.39
CA ILE A 182 0.65 -0.98 13.29
C ILE A 182 1.17 -1.43 14.66
N MET A 183 1.66 -0.50 15.49
CA MET A 183 2.18 -0.85 16.81
C MET A 183 1.08 -1.48 17.67
N PHE A 184 -0.10 -0.87 17.71
CA PHE A 184 -1.23 -1.41 18.47
C PHE A 184 -1.76 -2.72 17.89
N CYS A 185 -1.82 -2.86 16.56
CA CYS A 185 -2.14 -4.13 15.93
C CYS A 185 -1.20 -5.24 16.40
N LYS A 186 0.11 -4.98 16.50
CA LYS A 186 1.09 -5.93 17.02
C LYS A 186 0.85 -6.25 18.51
N ILE A 187 0.64 -5.23 19.34
CA ILE A 187 0.42 -5.40 20.80
C ILE A 187 -0.83 -6.24 21.08
N TYR A 188 -1.92 -5.99 20.36
CA TYR A 188 -3.22 -6.64 20.59
C TYR A 188 -3.45 -7.88 19.72
N GLY A 189 -2.40 -8.41 19.06
CA GLY A 189 -2.51 -9.64 18.27
C GLY A 189 -3.45 -9.54 17.06
N ILE A 190 -3.65 -8.33 16.51
CA ILE A 190 -4.46 -8.12 15.30
C ILE A 190 -3.67 -8.61 14.09
N THR A 191 -4.16 -9.67 13.45
CA THR A 191 -3.50 -10.30 12.30
C THR A 191 -3.93 -9.74 10.96
N GLU A 192 -5.04 -9.00 10.92
CA GLU A 192 -5.64 -8.48 9.70
C GLU A 192 -5.98 -6.99 9.82
N VAL A 193 -5.75 -6.24 8.74
CA VAL A 193 -5.95 -4.80 8.71
C VAL A 193 -6.59 -4.34 7.41
N SER A 194 -7.40 -3.28 7.50
CA SER A 194 -7.97 -2.57 6.34
C SER A 194 -6.92 -1.65 5.73
N THR A 195 -6.78 -1.68 4.40
CA THR A 195 -5.81 -0.90 3.65
C THR A 195 -6.40 -0.26 2.41
N LYS A 196 -5.91 0.92 2.06
CA LYS A 196 -6.22 1.61 0.82
C LYS A 196 -4.94 1.83 0.03
N PHE A 197 -4.92 1.37 -1.21
CA PHE A 197 -3.75 1.50 -2.07
C PHE A 197 -3.76 2.85 -2.79
N ILE A 198 -2.55 3.42 -2.89
CA ILE A 198 -2.30 4.69 -3.55
C ILE A 198 -1.14 4.49 -4.51
N SER A 199 -1.24 5.00 -5.72
CA SER A 199 -0.14 5.02 -6.69
C SER A 199 0.23 6.44 -7.08
N SER A 200 1.40 6.64 -7.68
CA SER A 200 1.82 7.97 -8.14
C SER A 200 2.87 7.94 -9.24
N ALA A 201 3.95 7.20 -9.04
CA ALA A 201 5.03 7.08 -10.01
C ALA A 201 5.50 5.63 -10.06
N TYR A 202 5.90 5.19 -11.25
CA TYR A 202 6.39 3.85 -11.50
C TYR A 202 7.72 3.95 -12.22
N MET A 203 8.77 3.33 -11.70
CA MET A 203 10.05 3.33 -12.39
C MET A 203 9.95 2.45 -13.65
N PRO A 204 10.41 2.89 -14.83
CA PRO A 204 10.40 2.05 -16.02
C PRO A 204 11.08 0.69 -15.74
N PRO A 205 10.50 -0.44 -16.21
CA PRO A 205 10.94 -1.79 -15.86
C PRO A 205 12.45 -2.02 -16.01
N VAL A 206 13.07 -1.46 -17.05
CA VAL A 206 14.50 -1.61 -17.33
C VAL A 206 15.41 -1.09 -16.21
N PHE A 207 14.96 -0.09 -15.45
CA PHE A 207 15.75 0.49 -14.34
C PHE A 207 15.40 -0.11 -12.97
N GLN A 208 14.31 -0.86 -12.86
CA GLN A 208 13.87 -1.37 -11.56
C GLN A 208 14.88 -2.28 -10.88
N PRO A 209 15.56 -3.23 -11.57
CA PRO A 209 16.54 -4.11 -10.92
C PRO A 209 17.65 -3.33 -10.23
N PHE A 210 18.17 -2.28 -10.88
CA PHE A 210 19.19 -1.41 -10.32
C PHE A 210 18.68 -0.72 -9.04
N PHE A 211 17.53 -0.05 -9.11
CA PHE A 211 17.00 0.70 -7.95
C PHE A 211 16.55 -0.19 -6.80
N LYS A 212 16.05 -1.40 -7.08
CA LYS A 212 15.74 -2.40 -6.04
C LYS A 212 17.00 -2.77 -5.27
N LYS A 213 18.08 -3.13 -5.98
CA LYS A 213 19.37 -3.45 -5.35
C LYS A 213 19.97 -2.26 -4.61
N PHE A 214 19.85 -1.05 -5.17
CA PHE A 214 20.30 0.17 -4.49
C PHE A 214 19.59 0.39 -3.16
N ILE A 215 18.26 0.24 -3.13
CA ILE A 215 17.46 0.42 -1.91
C ILE A 215 17.86 -0.61 -0.84
N GLU A 216 18.05 -1.86 -1.24
CA GLU A 216 18.46 -2.95 -0.36
C GLU A 216 19.83 -2.69 0.27
N VAL A 217 20.84 -2.35 -0.55
CA VAL A 217 22.22 -2.11 -0.08
C VAL A 217 22.31 -0.88 0.81
N THR A 218 21.57 0.18 0.51
CA THR A 218 21.68 1.46 1.23
C THR A 218 20.70 1.62 2.38
N ASN A 219 19.81 0.63 2.61
CA ASN A 219 18.68 0.76 3.52
C ASN A 219 17.89 2.05 3.26
N TYR A 220 17.70 2.41 1.98
CA TYR A 220 17.20 3.73 1.60
C TYR A 220 15.83 4.01 2.23
N LYS A 221 15.79 5.03 3.11
CA LYS A 221 14.57 5.57 3.69
C LYS A 221 14.15 6.83 2.92
N GLN A 222 13.27 6.71 1.92
CA GLN A 222 12.73 7.88 1.23
C GLN A 222 11.95 8.76 2.23
N VAL A 223 12.25 10.05 2.34
CA VAL A 223 11.56 10.98 3.25
C VAL A 223 10.24 11.50 2.69
#